data_AF-A0A7J8MYN9-F1
#
_entry.id   AF-A0A7J8MYN9-F1
#
_cell.length_a   1.000
_cell.length_b   1.000
_cell.length_c   1.000
_cell.angle_alpha   90.00
_cell.angle_beta   90.00
_cell.angle_gamma   90.00
#
_symmetry.space_group_name_H-M   'P 1'
#
loop_
_entity.id
_entity.type
_entity.pdbx_description
1 polymer ?
#
loop_
_entity_poly.entity_id
_entity_poly.type
_entity_poly.pdbx_seq_one_letter_code
_entity_poly.pdbx_strand_id
1 'polypeptide(L)'
;LFSEVRVEGLETLDYLDNLQNRERFTEQGDAITFESEVDKIYLSTPTKIAILDHERKRTFELRKDGLPDAVVWNPWDKKAKAMADFGDEEYKHMLCVEAACVEKPITLKPGEEWKGRQEISIVPSSYCSGQLDPRGQL
;
A
#
# COMPACT_ATOMS: atom_id res chain seq x y z
N LEU A 1 11.50 6.03 -13.12
CA LEU A 1 12.09 5.03 -12.21
C LEU A 1 11.35 5.14 -10.89
N PHE A 2 11.18 4.05 -10.14
CA PHE A 2 10.33 3.94 -8.94
C PHE A 2 10.46 5.04 -7.85
N SER A 3 11.49 5.90 -7.94
CA SER A 3 11.77 7.04 -7.05
C SER A 3 10.67 8.11 -6.94
N GLU A 4 9.74 8.16 -7.90
CA GLU A 4 8.63 9.13 -7.91
C GLU A 4 7.29 8.51 -7.50
N VAL A 5 7.32 7.28 -6.94
CA VAL A 5 6.15 6.59 -6.42
C VAL A 5 6.08 6.78 -4.91
N ARG A 6 4.90 7.16 -4.39
CA ARG A 6 4.63 7.22 -2.96
C ARG A 6 3.26 6.66 -2.60
N VAL A 7 3.14 6.10 -1.40
CA VAL A 7 1.86 5.62 -0.84
C VAL A 7 1.42 6.56 0.27
N GLU A 8 0.19 7.04 0.18
CA GLU A 8 -0.46 7.92 1.15
C GLU A 8 -1.67 7.25 1.80
N GLY A 9 -2.03 7.68 3.01
CA GLY A 9 -3.10 7.13 3.84
C GLY A 9 -2.62 6.09 4.87
N LEU A 10 -1.29 5.94 5.02
CA LEU A 10 -0.66 5.00 5.95
C LEU A 10 0.23 5.71 7.00
N GLU A 11 0.22 7.03 7.00
CA GLU A 11 0.99 7.88 7.89
C GLU A 11 0.56 7.64 9.34
N THR A 12 1.49 7.70 10.29
CA THR A 12 1.24 7.54 11.74
C THR A 12 0.67 6.19 12.18
N LEU A 13 0.50 5.24 11.25
CA LEU A 13 -0.01 3.91 11.56
C LEU A 13 1.09 3.01 12.09
N ASP A 14 0.70 2.07 12.95
CA ASP A 14 1.56 0.95 13.29
C ASP A 14 1.70 0.01 12.09
N TYR A 15 2.88 -0.57 11.92
CA TYR A 15 3.13 -1.66 10.99
C TYR A 15 3.99 -2.76 11.61
N LEU A 16 3.85 -3.98 11.09
CA LEU A 16 4.77 -5.09 11.32
C LEU A 16 5.75 -5.16 10.15
N ASP A 17 7.05 -5.21 10.43
CA ASP A 17 8.09 -5.30 9.39
C ASP A 17 8.54 -6.76 9.22
N ASN A 18 8.21 -7.38 8.08
CA ASN A 18 8.60 -8.75 7.79
C ASN A 18 10.12 -8.90 7.59
N LEU A 19 10.84 -7.84 7.26
CA LEU A 19 12.30 -7.83 7.17
C LEU A 19 12.96 -7.79 8.56
N GLN A 20 12.22 -7.39 9.59
CA GLN A 20 12.67 -7.31 10.99
C GLN A 20 11.86 -8.25 11.89
N ASN A 21 11.66 -9.50 11.45
CA ASN A 21 10.98 -10.54 12.23
C ASN A 21 9.59 -10.15 12.76
N ARG A 22 8.83 -9.35 11.99
CA ARG A 22 7.52 -8.81 12.37
C ARG A 22 7.56 -7.91 13.61
N GLU A 23 8.68 -7.26 13.87
CA GLU A 23 8.75 -6.21 14.87
C GLU A 23 7.77 -5.08 14.52
N ARG A 24 7.16 -4.49 15.56
CA ARG A 24 6.17 -3.44 15.42
C ARG A 24 6.85 -2.07 15.50
N PHE A 25 6.54 -1.23 14.53
CA PHE A 25 6.96 0.17 14.46
C PHE A 25 5.76 1.06 14.17
N THR A 26 5.93 2.37 14.34
CA THR A 26 4.95 3.39 13.93
C THR A 26 5.54 4.22 12.81
N GLU A 27 4.82 4.36 11.70
CA GLU A 27 5.25 5.16 10.55
C GLU A 27 5.36 6.64 10.91
N GLN A 28 6.49 7.26 10.54
CA GLN A 28 6.79 8.66 10.89
C GLN A 28 6.78 9.58 9.67
N GLY A 29 6.84 9.03 8.46
CA GLY A 29 6.82 9.82 7.22
C GLY A 29 5.42 10.33 6.87
N ASP A 30 5.39 11.45 6.14
CA ASP A 30 4.16 12.01 5.55
C ASP A 30 3.64 11.17 4.35
N ALA A 31 4.46 10.25 3.85
CA ALA A 31 4.12 9.25 2.84
C ALA A 31 5.16 8.12 2.86
N ILE A 32 4.80 6.96 2.34
CA ILE A 32 5.74 5.84 2.16
C ILE A 32 6.50 6.03 0.86
N THR A 33 7.83 6.09 0.94
CA THR A 33 8.75 6.12 -0.20
C THR A 33 9.62 4.87 -0.23
N PHE A 34 10.28 4.64 -1.36
CA PHE A 34 10.95 3.38 -1.65
C PHE A 34 12.40 3.60 -2.08
N GLU A 35 13.33 3.30 -1.18
CA GLU A 35 14.78 3.37 -1.43
C GLU A 35 15.48 2.01 -1.22
N SER A 36 14.74 1.02 -0.73
CA SER A 36 15.20 -0.34 -0.44
C SER A 36 14.04 -1.34 -0.55
N GLU A 37 14.32 -2.61 -0.27
CA GLU A 37 13.29 -3.62 -0.04
C GLU A 37 12.33 -3.15 1.06
N VAL A 38 11.03 -3.36 0.82
CA VAL A 38 9.96 -3.06 1.76
C VAL A 38 9.06 -4.28 1.81
N ASP A 39 8.73 -4.73 3.02
CA ASP A 39 7.77 -5.79 3.29
C ASP A 39 7.06 -5.48 4.62
N LYS A 40 6.11 -4.54 4.55
CA LYS A 40 5.45 -3.95 5.73
C LYS A 40 3.97 -4.28 5.74
N ILE A 41 3.45 -4.61 6.92
CA ILE A 41 2.03 -4.86 7.16
C ILE A 41 1.49 -3.74 8.03
N TYR A 42 0.85 -2.75 7.43
CA TYR A 42 0.19 -1.65 8.12
C TYR A 42 -1.11 -2.12 8.76
N LEU A 43 -1.32 -1.74 10.01
CA LEU A 43 -2.38 -2.25 10.88
C LEU A 43 -3.54 -1.27 10.96
N SER A 44 -4.78 -1.78 11.01
CA SER A 44 -5.99 -0.96 11.21
C SER A 44 -6.07 0.26 10.25
N THR A 45 -5.69 0.02 9.01
CA THR A 45 -5.57 1.02 7.95
C THR A 45 -6.94 1.56 7.50
N PRO A 46 -7.01 2.80 6.99
CA PRO A 46 -8.24 3.36 6.45
C PRO A 46 -8.75 2.55 5.25
N THR A 47 -10.00 2.81 4.87
CA THR A 47 -10.62 2.13 3.72
C THR A 47 -10.05 2.57 2.38
N LYS A 48 -9.38 3.73 2.32
CA LYS A 48 -8.79 4.29 1.10
C LYS A 48 -7.28 4.45 1.30
N ILE A 49 -6.51 3.96 0.32
CA ILE A 49 -5.06 4.13 0.21
C ILE A 49 -4.77 4.68 -1.18
N ALA A 50 -3.89 5.68 -1.28
CA ALA A 50 -3.52 6.29 -2.54
C ALA A 50 -2.09 5.93 -2.93
N ILE A 51 -1.89 5.49 -4.16
CA ILE A 51 -0.57 5.24 -4.75
C ILE A 51 -0.36 6.29 -5.83
N LEU A 52 0.53 7.25 -5.56
CA LEU A 52 0.82 8.35 -6.47
C LEU A 52 2.05 8.00 -7.28
N ASP A 53 1.94 8.12 -8.59
CA ASP A 53 3.01 7.95 -9.57
C ASP A 53 3.19 9.31 -10.27
N HIS A 54 4.07 10.14 -9.69
CA HIS A 54 4.26 11.53 -10.14
C HIS A 54 4.87 11.59 -11.55
N GLU A 55 5.80 10.69 -11.85
CA GLU A 55 6.43 10.57 -13.18
C GLU A 55 5.36 10.36 -14.27
N ARG A 56 4.37 9.49 -14.01
CA ARG A 56 3.29 9.19 -14.97
C ARG A 56 2.01 10.01 -14.75
N LYS A 57 2.03 10.98 -13.83
CA LYS A 57 0.91 11.89 -13.52
C LYS A 57 -0.41 11.17 -13.25
N ARG A 58 -0.35 10.06 -12.52
CA ARG A 58 -1.53 9.23 -12.21
C ARG A 58 -1.53 8.86 -10.74
N THR A 59 -2.74 8.67 -10.22
CA THR A 59 -2.93 8.14 -8.87
C THR A 59 -3.80 6.90 -8.98
N PHE A 60 -3.34 5.80 -8.38
CA PHE A 60 -4.20 4.66 -8.14
C PHE A 60 -4.85 4.83 -6.77
N GLU A 61 -6.17 4.74 -6.74
CA GLU A 61 -6.92 4.69 -5.49
C GLU A 61 -7.30 3.24 -5.24
N LEU A 62 -6.79 2.69 -4.13
CA LEU A 62 -7.21 1.40 -3.60
C LEU A 62 -8.27 1.64 -2.52
N ARG A 63 -9.43 1.02 -2.70
CA ARG A 63 -10.47 0.95 -1.68
C ARG A 63 -10.63 -0.46 -1.18
N LYS A 64 -10.77 -0.62 0.14
CA LYS A 64 -10.97 -1.91 0.79
C LYS A 64 -12.10 -1.92 1.78
N ASP A 65 -12.78 -3.06 1.87
CA ASP A 65 -13.85 -3.35 2.81
C ASP A 65 -13.68 -4.77 3.37
N GLY A 66 -14.01 -4.98 4.64
CA GLY A 66 -13.83 -6.26 5.34
C GLY A 66 -12.38 -6.69 5.60
N LEU A 67 -11.40 -5.86 5.19
CA LEU A 67 -9.95 -6.09 5.26
C LEU A 67 -9.31 -4.94 6.06
N PRO A 68 -9.01 -5.13 7.35
CA PRO A 68 -8.56 -4.04 8.23
C PRO A 68 -7.11 -3.60 7.98
N ASP A 69 -6.26 -4.48 7.46
CA ASP A 69 -4.83 -4.24 7.32
C ASP A 69 -4.47 -3.95 5.86
N ALA A 70 -3.25 -3.49 5.62
CA ALA A 70 -2.70 -3.37 4.28
C ALA A 70 -1.23 -3.80 4.23
N VAL A 71 -0.84 -4.52 3.19
CA VAL A 71 0.56 -4.87 2.93
C VAL A 71 1.12 -3.91 1.88
N VAL A 72 2.33 -3.42 2.11
CA VAL A 72 3.12 -2.69 1.12
C VAL A 72 4.39 -3.48 0.88
N TRP A 73 4.60 -3.90 -0.37
CA TRP A 73 5.71 -4.77 -0.72
C TRP A 73 6.39 -4.38 -2.05
N ASN A 74 7.72 -4.32 -2.01
CA ASN A 74 8.59 -4.32 -3.18
C ASN A 74 9.86 -5.12 -2.85
N PRO A 75 10.20 -6.16 -3.64
CA PRO A 75 11.33 -7.05 -3.33
C PRO A 75 12.69 -6.37 -3.45
N TRP A 76 12.80 -5.28 -4.21
CA TRP A 76 14.07 -4.67 -4.57
C TRP A 76 15.04 -5.64 -5.27
N ASP A 77 16.27 -5.17 -5.51
CA ASP A 77 17.25 -5.81 -6.38
C ASP A 77 17.61 -7.25 -5.95
N LYS A 78 18.03 -7.43 -4.70
CA LYS A 78 18.57 -8.71 -4.23
C LYS A 78 17.51 -9.81 -4.19
N LYS A 79 16.30 -9.48 -3.71
CA LYS A 79 15.21 -10.45 -3.62
C LYS A 79 14.65 -10.77 -5.01
N ALA A 80 14.52 -9.78 -5.89
CA ALA A 80 14.08 -9.99 -7.28
C ALA A 80 14.95 -11.04 -7.99
N LYS A 81 16.28 -10.86 -7.97
CA LYS A 81 17.26 -11.79 -8.55
C LYS A 81 17.24 -13.20 -7.96
N ALA A 82 16.68 -13.36 -6.76
CA ALA A 82 16.59 -14.65 -6.07
C ALA A 82 15.28 -15.40 -6.37
N MET A 83 14.30 -14.75 -6.99
CA MET A 83 13.01 -15.35 -7.34
C MET A 83 13.08 -15.92 -8.76
N ALA A 84 12.95 -17.25 -8.88
CA ALA A 84 13.11 -17.92 -10.17
C ALA A 84 12.01 -17.59 -11.20
N ASP A 85 10.87 -17.11 -10.72
CA ASP A 85 9.67 -16.74 -11.48
C ASP A 85 9.48 -15.23 -11.62
N PHE A 86 10.47 -14.42 -11.26
CA PHE A 86 10.42 -12.96 -11.30
C PHE A 86 11.68 -12.41 -11.97
N GLY A 87 11.52 -11.47 -12.90
CA GLY A 87 12.67 -10.90 -13.61
C GLY A 87 13.52 -9.99 -12.72
N ASP A 88 14.86 -10.04 -12.90
CA ASP A 88 15.84 -9.28 -12.11
C ASP A 88 15.50 -7.79 -11.93
N GLU A 89 14.86 -7.19 -12.94
CA GLU A 89 14.57 -5.76 -13.03
C GLU A 89 13.06 -5.44 -12.88
N GLU A 90 12.20 -6.45 -12.74
CA GLU A 90 10.73 -6.26 -12.68
C GLU A 90 10.29 -5.46 -11.45
N TYR A 91 11.08 -5.49 -10.37
CA TYR A 91 10.82 -4.72 -9.15
C TYR A 91 10.76 -3.21 -9.41
N LYS A 92 11.41 -2.71 -10.48
CA LYS A 92 11.40 -1.30 -10.87
C LYS A 92 10.06 -0.84 -11.46
N HIS A 93 9.19 -1.78 -11.79
CA HIS A 93 7.94 -1.54 -12.53
C HIS A 93 6.69 -2.00 -11.78
N MET A 94 6.84 -2.45 -10.53
CA MET A 94 5.74 -2.95 -9.71
C MET A 94 5.80 -2.40 -8.29
N LEU A 95 4.62 -2.22 -7.68
CA LEU A 95 4.45 -2.02 -6.26
C LEU A 95 3.25 -2.85 -5.84
N CYS A 96 3.38 -3.66 -4.79
CA CYS A 96 2.24 -4.31 -4.19
C CYS A 96 1.70 -3.43 -3.07
N VAL A 97 0.42 -3.07 -3.19
CA VAL A 97 -0.40 -2.52 -2.10
C VAL A 97 -1.63 -3.40 -2.01
N GLU A 98 -1.75 -4.14 -0.92
CA GLU A 98 -2.68 -5.26 -0.80
C GLU A 98 -3.62 -5.03 0.38
N ALA A 99 -4.93 -5.10 0.15
CA ALA A 99 -5.90 -5.14 1.23
C ALA A 99 -5.81 -6.50 1.95
N ALA A 100 -5.66 -6.46 3.27
CA ALA A 100 -5.31 -7.64 4.04
C ALA A 100 -6.09 -7.76 5.37
N CYS A 101 -6.03 -8.95 5.96
CA CYS A 101 -6.43 -9.22 7.34
C CYS A 101 -5.39 -10.17 7.93
N VAL A 102 -4.41 -9.61 8.65
CA VAL A 102 -3.20 -10.35 9.07
C VAL A 102 -3.00 -10.30 10.58
N GLU A 103 -3.24 -9.17 11.23
CA GLU A 103 -2.98 -9.04 12.66
C GLU A 103 -3.94 -9.90 13.48
N LYS A 104 -5.23 -9.82 13.15
CA LYS A 104 -6.31 -10.50 13.87
C LYS A 104 -6.98 -11.51 12.95
N PRO A 105 -6.83 -12.82 13.21
CA PRO A 105 -7.49 -13.84 12.40
C PRO A 105 -9.02 -13.69 12.44
N ILE A 106 -9.66 -13.83 11.28
CA ILE A 106 -11.12 -13.94 11.20
C ILE A 106 -11.52 -15.34 11.65
N THR A 107 -12.39 -15.43 12.65
CA THR A 107 -12.95 -16.70 13.14
C THR A 107 -14.43 -16.76 12.80
N LEU A 108 -14.85 -17.82 12.11
CA LEU A 108 -16.25 -18.03 11.73
C LEU A 108 -16.83 -19.25 12.47
N LYS A 109 -18.04 -19.10 12.98
CA LYS A 109 -18.88 -20.19 13.50
C LYS A 109 -19.67 -20.83 12.35
N PRO A 110 -20.25 -22.04 12.55
CA PRO A 110 -21.12 -22.65 11.55
C PRO A 110 -22.25 -21.70 11.12
N GLY A 111 -22.35 -21.46 9.81
CA GLY A 111 -23.34 -20.57 9.22
C GLY A 111 -22.94 -19.09 9.13
N GLU A 112 -21.79 -18.68 9.67
CA GLU A 112 -21.26 -17.33 9.49
C GLU A 112 -20.50 -17.19 8.15
N GLU A 113 -20.46 -15.96 7.65
CA GLU A 113 -19.78 -15.59 6.40
C GLU A 113 -18.85 -14.41 6.66
N TRP A 114 -17.68 -14.42 6.01
CA TRP A 114 -16.83 -13.24 5.91
C TRP A 114 -16.65 -12.87 4.44
N LYS A 115 -16.63 -11.57 4.19
CA LYS A 115 -16.40 -10.97 2.87
C LYS A 115 -15.29 -9.94 2.99
N GLY A 116 -14.35 -9.99 2.05
CA GLY A 116 -13.39 -8.93 1.79
C GLY A 116 -13.59 -8.41 0.37
N ARG A 117 -13.35 -7.11 0.17
CA ARG A 117 -13.39 -6.47 -1.15
C ARG A 117 -12.20 -5.55 -1.30
N GLN A 118 -11.59 -5.60 -2.48
CA GLN A 118 -10.62 -4.62 -2.95
C GLN A 118 -11.11 -4.05 -4.28
N GLU A 119 -11.06 -2.75 -4.43
CA GLU A 119 -11.35 -2.02 -5.65
C GLU A 119 -10.16 -1.12 -5.97
N ILE A 120 -9.72 -1.14 -7.22
CA ILE A 120 -8.64 -0.28 -7.70
C ILE A 120 -9.20 0.57 -8.82
N SER A 121 -8.98 1.88 -8.72
CA SER A 121 -9.34 2.84 -9.76
C SER A 121 -8.17 3.75 -10.07
N ILE A 122 -8.11 4.26 -11.30
CA ILE A 122 -7.16 5.30 -11.69
C ILE A 122 -7.91 6.61 -11.64
N VAL A 123 -7.42 7.54 -10.82
CA VAL A 123 -7.91 8.91 -10.77
C VAL A 123 -6.86 9.85 -11.35
N PRO A 124 -7.27 10.91 -12.08
CA PRO A 124 -6.34 11.95 -12.49
C PRO A 124 -5.63 12.51 -11.26
N SER A 125 -4.31 12.69 -11.34
CA SER A 125 -3.56 13.41 -10.31
C SER A 125 -4.07 14.86 -10.26
N SER A 126 -4.85 15.21 -9.23
CA SER A 126 -5.16 16.60 -8.90
C SER A 126 -3.96 17.34 -8.27
N TYR A 127 -2.90 16.60 -7.92
CA TYR A 127 -1.70 17.09 -7.22
C TYR A 127 -0.64 17.69 -8.16
N CYS A 128 -1.04 18.34 -9.25
CA CYS A 128 -0.13 19.12 -10.11
C CYS A 128 -0.26 20.65 -9.93
N SER A 129 -1.04 21.11 -8.97
CA SER A 129 -1.10 22.52 -8.58
C SER A 129 -1.29 22.59 -7.09
N GLY A 130 -0.48 23.36 -6.37
CA GLY A 130 -0.68 23.69 -4.95
C GLY A 130 -1.95 24.53 -4.70
N GLN A 131 -3.05 24.22 -5.37
CA GLN A 131 -4.36 24.77 -5.18
C GLN A 131 -5.27 23.64 -4.74
N LEU A 132 -5.65 23.68 -3.46
CA LEU A 132 -6.87 23.04 -2.97
C LEU A 132 -8.01 23.44 -3.93
N ASP A 133 -8.67 22.48 -4.58
CA ASP A 133 -9.93 22.76 -5.28
C ASP A 133 -10.92 23.28 -4.21
N PRO A 134 -11.37 24.55 -4.28
CA PRO A 134 -12.23 25.11 -3.24
C PRO A 134 -13.66 24.56 -3.27
N ARG A 135 -14.00 23.68 -4.22
CA ARG A 135 -15.35 23.16 -4.36
C ARG A 135 -15.53 21.88 -3.57
N GLY A 136 -15.65 22.07 -2.26
CA GLY A 136 -16.37 21.15 -1.40
C GLY A 136 -17.75 20.85 -2.01
N GLN A 137 -18.03 19.57 -2.23
CA GLN A 137 -19.36 19.11 -2.59
C GLN A 137 -20.26 19.12 -1.36
N LEU A 138 -21.17 20.09 -1.33
CA LEU A 138 -22.57 19.92 -0.93
C LEU A 138 -23.43 20.19 -2.16
#